data_AF-A0A0Q7CLD3-F1
#
_entry.id   AF-A0A0Q7CLD3-F1
#
_cell.length_a   1.000
_cell.length_b   1.000
_cell.length_c   1.000
_cell.angle_alpha   90.00
_cell.angle_beta   90.00
_cell.angle_gamma   90.00
#
_symmetry.space_group_name_H-M   'P 1'
#
loop_
_entity.id
_entity.type
_entity.pdbx_description
1 polymer ?
#
loop_
_entity_poly.entity_id
_entity_poly.type
_entity_poly.pdbx_seq_one_letter_code
_entity_poly.pdbx_strand_id
1 'polypeptide(L)'
;MAIGQVIVAHKAANRSQLAQALTALDFSAGEAFSAVLEPLFGQLTAGTEILDSPELGAAIRDDIFTNLPTNVDAILDVQIHGAGYYPVKKIGYAPSLSVTARLVDTKFAAGEIAEFDYEVGHDDPEGDPRYFNSPLLLVSELSGFRDQAAALKQEMKSVYLRVAQQLVEDVDRFIRKLPRRE
;
A
#
# COMPACT_ATOMS: atom_id res chain seq x y z
N MET A 1 11.82 8.04 -2.32
CA MET A 1 10.97 7.55 -1.20
C MET A 1 10.42 8.72 -0.40
N ALA A 2 9.12 8.98 -0.48
CA ALA A 2 8.42 9.71 0.56
C ALA A 2 7.54 8.70 1.28
N ILE A 3 8.09 8.03 2.29
CA ILE A 3 7.33 7.18 3.21
C ILE A 3 6.68 8.15 4.21
N GLY A 4 5.52 8.69 3.82
CA GLY A 4 4.70 9.50 4.71
C GLY A 4 4.02 8.59 5.71
N GLN A 5 4.61 8.40 6.90
CA GLN A 5 3.83 7.89 8.03
C GLN A 5 2.86 9.01 8.46
N VAL A 6 1.65 9.01 7.91
CA VAL A 6 0.61 9.94 8.34
C VAL A 6 -0.01 9.42 9.64
N ILE A 7 0.41 10.02 10.76
CA ILE A 7 -0.14 9.75 12.10
C ILE A 7 -1.15 10.85 12.45
N VAL A 8 -2.44 10.58 12.25
CA VAL A 8 -3.51 11.49 12.69
C VAL A 8 -3.89 11.16 14.14
N ALA A 9 -3.17 11.73 15.11
CA ALA A 9 -3.67 11.79 16.49
C ALA A 9 -4.21 13.20 16.78
N HIS A 10 -5.44 13.27 17.28
CA HIS A 10 -6.17 14.53 17.57
C HIS A 10 -5.60 15.34 18.77
N LYS A 11 -4.53 14.87 19.44
CA LYS A 11 -3.83 15.61 20.51
C LYS A 11 -2.31 15.38 20.40
N ALA A 12 -1.51 16.45 20.49
CA ALA A 12 -0.06 16.41 20.30
C ALA A 12 0.67 15.44 21.26
N ALA A 13 0.22 15.31 22.51
CA ALA A 13 0.78 14.36 23.48
C ALA A 13 0.59 12.88 23.06
N ASN A 14 -0.53 12.56 22.40
CA ASN A 14 -0.82 11.21 21.90
C ASN A 14 0.01 10.88 20.65
N ARG A 15 0.44 11.89 19.87
CA ARG A 15 1.31 11.69 18.70
C ARG A 15 2.69 11.20 19.10
N SER A 16 3.29 11.78 20.15
CA SER A 16 4.63 11.37 20.61
C SER A 16 4.63 9.96 21.21
N GLN A 17 3.60 9.61 21.98
CA GLN A 17 3.45 8.27 22.55
C GLN A 17 3.14 7.22 21.46
N LEU A 18 2.29 7.55 20.49
CA LEU A 18 2.01 6.69 19.34
C LEU A 18 3.24 6.53 18.45
N ALA A 19 3.99 7.60 18.17
CA ALA A 19 5.24 7.54 17.44
C ALA A 19 6.28 6.68 18.17
N GLN A 20 6.45 6.84 19.48
CA GLN A 20 7.32 5.97 20.29
C GLN A 20 6.86 4.50 20.29
N ALA A 21 5.56 4.26 20.35
CA ALA A 21 5.00 2.92 20.26
C ALA A 21 5.28 2.30 18.88
N LEU A 22 5.10 3.05 17.79
CA LEU A 22 5.41 2.63 16.42
C LEU A 22 6.92 2.43 16.20
N THR A 23 7.77 3.28 16.78
CA THR A 23 9.23 3.08 16.78
C THR A 23 9.61 1.82 17.55
N ALA A 24 8.94 1.51 18.67
CA ALA A 24 9.14 0.26 19.40
C ALA A 24 8.67 -0.98 18.62
N LEU A 25 7.81 -0.79 17.60
CA LEU A 25 7.48 -1.84 16.64
C LEU A 25 8.55 -2.04 15.57
N ASP A 26 9.56 -1.17 15.44
CA ASP A 26 10.63 -1.30 14.43
C ASP A 26 10.06 -1.64 13.03
N PHE A 27 9.01 -0.92 12.65
CA PHE A 27 8.16 -1.27 11.53
C PHE A 27 8.32 -0.27 10.38
N SER A 28 8.94 -0.72 9.30
CA SER A 28 8.99 0.00 8.02
C SER A 28 7.82 -0.44 7.14
N ALA A 29 6.87 0.45 6.92
CA ALA A 29 5.68 0.16 6.11
C ALA A 29 6.04 -0.25 4.67
N GLY A 30 7.04 0.41 4.07
CA GLY A 30 7.52 0.08 2.73
C GLY A 30 8.10 -1.33 2.66
N GLU A 31 9.07 -1.64 3.52
CA GLU A 31 9.71 -2.97 3.53
C GLU A 31 8.71 -4.09 3.86
N ALA A 32 7.83 -3.86 4.83
CA ALA A 32 6.83 -4.85 5.22
C ALA A 32 5.75 -5.06 4.15
N PHE A 33 5.40 -4.02 3.38
CA PHE A 33 4.48 -4.15 2.25
C PHE A 33 5.15 -4.85 1.07
N SER A 34 6.37 -4.44 0.69
CA SER A 34 7.15 -5.09 -0.38
C SER A 34 7.38 -6.58 -0.12
N ALA A 35 7.71 -6.96 1.12
CA ALA A 35 7.92 -8.36 1.49
C ALA A 35 6.68 -9.26 1.30
N VAL A 36 5.48 -8.69 1.27
CA VAL A 36 4.23 -9.41 1.00
C VAL A 36 3.85 -9.33 -0.48
N LEU A 37 4.18 -8.22 -1.14
CA LEU A 37 3.84 -7.94 -2.53
C LEU A 37 4.69 -8.76 -3.52
N GLU A 38 6.00 -8.82 -3.30
CA GLU A 38 6.97 -9.54 -4.15
C GLU A 38 6.60 -11.01 -4.42
N PRO A 39 6.32 -11.85 -3.40
CA PRO A 39 6.00 -13.26 -3.65
C PRO A 39 4.65 -13.47 -4.36
N LEU A 40 3.73 -12.50 -4.29
CA LEU A 40 2.46 -12.57 -5.02
C LEU A 40 2.65 -12.22 -6.50
N PHE A 41 3.44 -11.20 -6.80
CA PHE A 41 3.82 -10.87 -8.18
C PHE A 41 4.65 -11.97 -8.84
N GLY A 42 5.53 -12.64 -8.10
CA GLY A 42 6.28 -13.80 -8.59
C GLY A 42 5.42 -15.02 -8.97
N GLN A 43 4.14 -15.04 -8.59
CA GLN A 43 3.17 -16.07 -9.02
C GLN A 43 2.46 -15.72 -10.32
N LEU A 44 2.59 -14.48 -10.81
CA LEU A 44 2.03 -14.11 -12.11
C LEU A 44 2.80 -14.79 -13.23
N THR A 45 2.09 -15.10 -14.32
CA THR A 45 2.70 -15.69 -15.52
C THR A 45 3.61 -14.70 -16.25
N ALA A 46 3.45 -13.40 -15.99
CA ALA A 46 4.34 -12.36 -16.47
C ALA A 46 5.62 -12.33 -15.63
N GLY A 47 6.79 -12.24 -16.26
CA GLY A 47 8.04 -12.00 -15.54
C GLY A 47 7.98 -10.62 -14.86
N THR A 48 8.21 -10.58 -13.55
CA THR A 48 8.21 -9.34 -12.76
C THR A 48 9.63 -9.02 -12.31
N GLU A 49 10.06 -7.80 -12.57
CA GLU A 49 11.35 -7.28 -12.12
C GLU A 49 11.11 -6.02 -11.27
N ILE A 50 11.82 -5.91 -10.14
CA ILE A 50 11.79 -4.71 -9.32
C ILE A 50 12.75 -3.69 -9.93
N LEU A 51 12.22 -2.55 -10.36
CA LEU A 51 13.02 -1.43 -10.84
C LEU A 51 13.31 -0.48 -9.67
N ASP A 52 14.53 -0.53 -9.13
CA ASP A 52 14.99 0.42 -8.12
C ASP A 52 15.42 1.75 -8.79
N SER A 53 14.45 2.57 -9.20
CA SER A 53 14.68 3.89 -9.78
C SER A 53 13.72 4.94 -9.21
N PRO A 54 14.18 5.73 -8.22
CA PRO A 54 13.41 6.84 -7.66
C PRO A 54 12.99 7.87 -8.71
N GLU A 55 13.82 8.10 -9.72
CA GLU A 55 13.57 9.04 -10.82
C GLU A 55 12.45 8.55 -11.74
N LEU A 56 12.41 7.26 -12.07
CA LEU A 56 11.35 6.67 -12.87
C LEU A 56 10.00 6.77 -12.16
N GLY A 57 9.96 6.44 -10.87
CA GLY A 57 8.74 6.60 -10.07
C GLY A 57 8.30 8.06 -9.97
N ALA A 58 9.22 9.02 -9.89
CA ALA A 58 8.87 10.45 -9.92
C ALA A 58 8.30 10.88 -11.28
N ALA A 59 8.92 10.43 -12.38
CA ALA A 59 8.45 10.70 -13.72
C ALA A 59 7.03 10.15 -13.96
N ILE A 60 6.75 8.93 -13.51
CA ILE A 60 5.39 8.33 -13.59
C ILE A 60 4.39 9.17 -12.81
N ARG A 61 4.75 9.64 -11.62
CA ARG A 61 3.88 10.48 -10.77
C ARG A 61 3.60 11.86 -11.36
N ASP A 62 4.54 12.41 -12.11
CA ASP A 62 4.42 13.72 -12.78
C ASP A 62 3.86 13.60 -14.22
N ASP A 63 3.36 12.43 -14.63
CA ASP A 63 2.86 12.11 -15.98
C ASP A 63 3.90 12.34 -17.10
N ILE A 64 5.18 12.11 -16.78
CA ILE A 64 6.31 12.23 -17.70
C ILE A 64 6.67 10.85 -18.25
N PHE A 65 6.14 10.52 -19.43
CA PHE A 65 6.33 9.21 -20.08
C PHE A 65 7.40 9.20 -21.18
N THR A 66 8.25 10.23 -21.22
CA THR A 66 9.40 10.26 -22.13
C THR A 66 10.52 9.36 -21.59
N ASN A 67 11.11 8.52 -22.44
CA ASN A 67 12.22 7.61 -22.10
C ASN A 67 11.87 6.50 -21.10
N LEU A 68 10.63 6.01 -21.10
CA LEU A 68 10.30 4.79 -20.36
C LEU A 68 11.15 3.61 -20.85
N PRO A 69 11.57 2.69 -19.95
CA PRO A 69 12.22 1.45 -20.33
C PRO A 69 11.44 0.72 -21.44
N THR A 70 12.09 0.42 -22.56
CA THR A 70 11.46 -0.23 -23.72
C THR A 70 11.53 -1.76 -23.67
N ASN A 71 12.21 -2.31 -22.68
CA ASN A 71 12.41 -3.75 -22.46
C ASN A 71 11.39 -4.37 -21.50
N VAL A 72 10.46 -3.57 -20.98
CA VAL A 72 9.36 -4.02 -20.12
C VAL A 72 8.03 -3.73 -20.81
N ASP A 73 6.99 -4.47 -20.46
CA ASP A 73 5.66 -4.35 -21.06
C ASP A 73 4.78 -3.32 -20.35
N ALA A 74 5.01 -3.15 -19.04
CA ALA A 74 4.34 -2.18 -18.21
C ALA A 74 5.21 -1.87 -16.99
N ILE A 75 4.97 -0.73 -16.34
CA ILE A 75 5.61 -0.33 -15.09
C ILE A 75 4.53 -0.06 -14.06
N LEU A 76 4.66 -0.68 -12.89
CA LEU A 76 3.79 -0.44 -11.75
C LEU A 76 4.52 0.44 -10.73
N ASP A 77 4.05 1.66 -10.52
CA ASP A 77 4.45 2.51 -9.41
C ASP A 77 3.46 2.33 -8.26
N VAL A 78 3.95 2.06 -7.05
CA VAL A 78 3.13 1.87 -5.86
C VAL A 78 3.55 2.86 -4.79
N GLN A 79 2.59 3.66 -4.32
CA GLN A 79 2.79 4.69 -3.32
C GLN A 79 1.98 4.40 -2.06
N ILE A 80 2.66 4.31 -0.92
CA ILE A 80 2.02 4.28 0.40
C ILE A 80 1.86 5.73 0.89
N HIS A 81 0.63 6.23 0.94
CA HIS A 81 0.32 7.58 1.44
C HIS A 81 0.23 7.63 2.96
N GLY A 82 -0.14 6.53 3.59
CA GLY A 82 -0.21 6.40 5.03
C GLY A 82 -0.31 4.95 5.46
N ALA A 83 0.38 4.59 6.55
CA ALA A 83 0.26 3.28 7.18
C ALA A 83 0.48 3.43 8.69
N GLY A 84 -0.40 2.83 9.49
CA GLY A 84 -0.29 2.91 10.93
C GLY A 84 -1.57 2.49 11.66
N TYR A 85 -1.76 3.01 12.87
CA TYR A 85 -2.96 2.75 13.65
C TYR A 85 -3.64 4.05 14.00
N TYR A 86 -4.95 4.11 13.82
CA TYR A 86 -5.78 5.27 14.10
C TYR A 86 -6.80 4.95 15.20
N PRO A 87 -7.21 5.96 16.00
CA PRO A 87 -8.17 5.75 17.07
C PRO A 87 -9.59 5.57 16.52
N VAL A 88 -10.22 4.43 16.82
CA VAL A 88 -11.61 4.13 16.50
C VAL A 88 -12.49 4.38 17.72
N LYS A 89 -13.03 5.60 17.83
CA LYS A 89 -13.92 6.06 18.92
C LYS A 89 -13.41 5.62 20.30
N LYS A 90 -14.29 5.39 21.29
CA LYS A 90 -13.92 4.94 22.66
C LYS A 90 -13.47 3.47 22.72
N ILE A 91 -13.22 2.82 21.59
CA ILE A 91 -13.11 1.37 21.52
C ILE A 91 -11.64 0.95 21.43
N GLY A 92 -10.78 1.75 20.81
CA GLY A 92 -9.34 1.49 20.77
C GLY A 92 -8.67 1.96 19.50
N TYR A 93 -7.62 1.25 19.09
CA TYR A 93 -6.87 1.52 17.87
C TYR A 93 -7.01 0.38 16.86
N ALA A 94 -7.11 0.74 15.58
CA ALA A 94 -7.25 -0.19 14.47
C ALA A 94 -6.22 0.12 13.37
N PRO A 95 -5.76 -0.88 12.60
CA PRO A 95 -4.84 -0.66 11.50
C PRO A 95 -5.47 0.14 10.36
N SER A 96 -4.69 1.04 9.77
CA SER A 96 -5.04 1.79 8.57
C SER A 96 -3.89 1.78 7.58
N LEU A 97 -4.26 1.78 6.31
CA LEU A 97 -3.38 1.80 5.17
C LEU A 97 -4.06 2.58 4.04
N SER A 98 -3.31 3.47 3.39
CA SER A 98 -3.71 4.17 2.17
C SER A 98 -2.60 4.01 1.14
N VAL A 99 -2.95 3.40 0.00
CA VAL A 99 -2.04 3.08 -1.09
C VAL A 99 -2.67 3.51 -2.40
N THR A 100 -1.88 4.15 -3.26
CA THR A 100 -2.22 4.33 -4.67
C THR A 100 -1.23 3.53 -5.51
N ALA A 101 -1.71 2.93 -6.59
CA ALA A 101 -0.88 2.24 -7.55
C ALA A 101 -1.20 2.73 -8.96
N ARG A 102 -0.17 3.04 -9.75
CA ARG A 102 -0.27 3.48 -11.14
C ARG A 102 0.43 2.48 -12.03
N LEU A 103 -0.31 1.84 -12.93
CA LEU A 103 0.21 0.92 -13.92
C LEU A 103 0.27 1.62 -15.28
N VAL A 104 1.47 1.73 -15.82
CA VAL A 104 1.76 2.41 -17.09
C VAL A 104 2.13 1.37 -18.13
N ASP A 105 1.35 1.26 -19.20
CA ASP A 105 1.74 0.50 -20.39
C ASP A 105 2.86 1.24 -21.15
N THR A 106 4.03 0.61 -21.28
CA THR A 106 5.22 1.17 -21.94
C THR A 106 5.22 0.96 -23.46
N LYS A 107 4.31 0.14 -24.00
CA LYS A 107 4.20 -0.21 -25.42
C LYS A 107 3.30 0.73 -26.21
N PHE A 108 2.37 1.42 -25.58
CA PHE A 108 1.52 2.41 -26.24
C PHE A 108 1.99 3.84 -25.95
N ALA A 109 2.28 4.60 -27.02
CA ALA A 109 2.78 5.98 -26.93
C ALA A 109 1.84 6.98 -26.24
N ALA A 110 0.59 6.58 -25.98
CA ALA A 110 -0.41 7.38 -25.27
C ALA A 110 -0.66 6.91 -23.82
N GLY A 111 0.01 5.85 -23.35
CA GLY A 111 -0.04 5.34 -21.98
C GLY A 111 -1.46 5.02 -21.51
N GLU A 112 -1.92 3.78 -21.68
CA GLU A 112 -3.08 3.38 -20.89
C GLU A 112 -2.63 3.30 -19.42
N ILE A 113 -3.11 4.24 -18.62
CA ILE A 113 -2.82 4.34 -17.20
C ILE A 113 -3.98 3.72 -16.46
N ALA A 114 -3.72 2.66 -15.70
CA ALA A 114 -4.64 2.25 -14.66
C ALA A 114 -4.17 2.82 -13.33
N GLU A 115 -5.09 3.50 -12.65
CA GLU A 115 -4.89 3.99 -11.29
C GLU A 115 -5.81 3.23 -10.34
N PHE A 116 -5.23 2.81 -9.22
CA PHE A 116 -5.92 2.04 -8.20
C PHE A 116 -5.68 2.68 -6.85
N ASP A 117 -6.76 3.04 -6.16
CA ASP A 117 -6.72 3.53 -4.79
C ASP A 117 -7.21 2.45 -3.84
N TYR A 118 -6.44 2.21 -2.77
CA TYR A 118 -6.75 1.27 -1.72
C TYR A 118 -6.78 2.00 -0.38
N GLU A 119 -7.84 1.78 0.38
CA GLU A 119 -8.00 2.39 1.69
C GLU A 119 -8.48 1.38 2.72
N VAL A 120 -7.84 1.39 3.88
CA VAL A 120 -8.19 0.56 5.03
C VAL A 120 -8.39 1.46 6.25
N GLY A 121 -9.55 1.33 6.88
CA GLY A 121 -9.86 1.99 8.16
C GLY A 121 -10.92 3.11 8.13
N HIS A 122 -11.55 3.39 7.00
CA HIS A 122 -12.71 4.30 6.96
C HIS A 122 -14.01 3.53 6.75
N ASP A 123 -15.14 4.12 7.16
CA ASP A 123 -16.47 3.58 6.89
C ASP A 123 -16.62 3.48 5.35
N ASP A 124 -16.79 2.25 4.87
CA ASP A 124 -16.82 1.82 3.47
C ASP A 124 -17.78 2.66 2.59
N PRO A 125 -17.29 3.33 1.53
CA PRO A 125 -18.16 3.84 0.47
C PRO A 125 -18.59 2.67 -0.44
N GLU A 126 -19.61 1.93 -0.01
CA GLU A 126 -20.39 0.95 -0.81
C GLU A 126 -19.59 0.05 -1.79
N GLY A 127 -19.12 -1.12 -1.31
CA GLY A 127 -19.00 -2.34 -2.13
C GLY A 127 -17.84 -2.42 -3.12
N ASP A 128 -16.95 -1.43 -3.15
CA ASP A 128 -15.68 -1.52 -3.88
C ASP A 128 -14.66 -2.36 -3.09
N PRO A 129 -14.16 -3.49 -3.64
CA PRO A 129 -13.27 -4.41 -2.91
C PRO A 129 -11.91 -3.78 -2.55
N ARG A 130 -11.59 -2.58 -3.02
CA ARG A 130 -10.37 -1.84 -2.69
C ARG A 130 -10.49 -1.02 -1.41
N TYR A 131 -11.70 -0.88 -0.86
CA TYR A 131 -11.98 -0.23 0.42
C TYR A 131 -12.26 -1.31 1.47
N PHE A 132 -11.35 -1.48 2.41
CA PHE A 132 -11.42 -2.53 3.42
C PHE A 132 -11.81 -1.96 4.77
N ASN A 133 -12.85 -2.53 5.36
CA ASN A 133 -13.10 -2.36 6.77
C ASN A 133 -11.95 -2.98 7.58
N SER A 134 -11.36 -2.19 8.47
CA SER A 134 -10.30 -2.69 9.35
C SER A 134 -10.85 -3.83 10.21
N PRO A 135 -10.09 -4.95 10.38
CA PRO A 135 -10.44 -5.95 11.37
C PRO A 135 -10.55 -5.29 12.75
N LEU A 136 -11.56 -5.69 13.51
CA LEU A 136 -11.93 -5.15 14.81
C LEU A 136 -10.73 -5.15 15.78
N LEU A 137 -10.39 -3.95 16.27
CA LEU A 137 -9.96 -3.56 17.62
C LEU A 137 -8.98 -4.46 18.37
N LEU A 138 -7.74 -3.98 18.52
CA LEU A 138 -6.68 -4.73 19.20
C LEU A 138 -6.30 -4.15 20.57
N VAL A 139 -6.27 -2.82 20.73
CA VAL A 139 -5.84 -2.19 22.00
C VAL A 139 -6.70 -0.98 22.34
N SER A 140 -7.20 -0.92 23.58
CA SER A 140 -8.06 0.15 24.10
C SER A 140 -7.31 1.46 24.40
N GLU A 141 -6.01 1.38 24.73
CA GLU A 141 -5.17 2.52 25.13
C GLU A 141 -3.75 2.42 24.55
N LEU A 142 -3.07 3.57 24.38
CA LEU A 142 -1.70 3.62 23.85
C LEU A 142 -0.70 2.84 24.72
N SER A 143 -0.93 2.79 26.03
CA SER A 143 -0.10 2.06 26.99
C SER A 143 0.02 0.56 26.66
N GLY A 144 -1.02 -0.04 26.09
CA GLY A 144 -1.04 -1.46 25.74
C GLY A 144 -0.35 -1.82 24.41
N PHE A 145 0.08 -0.84 23.61
CA PHE A 145 0.72 -1.11 22.31
C PHE A 145 2.01 -1.89 22.44
N ARG A 146 2.79 -1.60 23.49
CA ARG A 146 4.06 -2.28 23.73
C ARG A 146 3.85 -3.77 24.04
N ASP A 147 2.91 -4.05 24.94
CA ASP A 147 2.64 -5.42 25.39
C ASP A 147 1.97 -6.27 24.31
N GLN A 148 1.24 -5.63 23.38
CA GLN A 148 0.57 -6.28 22.26
C GLN A 148 1.30 -6.13 20.92
N ALA A 149 2.57 -5.70 20.96
CA ALA A 149 3.35 -5.34 19.77
C ALA A 149 3.38 -6.44 18.69
N ALA A 150 3.54 -7.70 19.09
CA ALA A 150 3.57 -8.83 18.15
C ALA A 150 2.22 -9.05 17.45
N ALA A 151 1.13 -9.00 18.22
CA ALA A 151 -0.23 -9.15 17.69
C ALA A 151 -0.58 -8.01 16.74
N LEU A 152 -0.27 -6.76 17.13
CA LEU A 152 -0.43 -5.59 16.29
C LEU A 152 0.31 -5.76 14.95
N LYS A 153 1.61 -6.07 14.98
CA LYS A 153 2.41 -6.31 13.76
C LYS A 153 1.76 -7.35 12.83
N GLN A 154 1.25 -8.42 13.40
CA GLN A 154 0.62 -9.49 12.62
C GLN A 154 -0.66 -9.01 11.93
N GLU A 155 -1.47 -8.21 12.61
CA GLU A 155 -2.70 -7.64 12.04
C GLU A 155 -2.41 -6.64 10.92
N MET A 156 -1.37 -5.80 11.08
CA MET A 156 -0.92 -4.93 9.99
C MET A 156 -0.42 -5.75 8.78
N LYS A 157 0.29 -6.85 9.02
CA LYS A 157 0.70 -7.75 7.92
C LYS A 157 -0.51 -8.37 7.22
N SER A 158 -1.58 -8.72 7.95
CA SER A 158 -2.82 -9.20 7.35
C SER A 158 -3.51 -8.13 6.50
N VAL A 159 -3.49 -6.86 6.92
CA VAL A 159 -3.96 -5.73 6.11
C VAL A 159 -3.14 -5.60 4.83
N TYR A 160 -1.81 -5.68 4.94
CA TYR A 160 -0.91 -5.60 3.79
C TYR A 160 -1.15 -6.73 2.79
N LEU A 161 -1.34 -7.96 3.30
CA LEU A 161 -1.65 -9.11 2.46
C LEU A 161 -2.94 -8.91 1.67
N ARG A 162 -4.00 -8.39 2.29
CA ARG A 162 -5.28 -8.15 1.60
C ARG A 162 -5.13 -7.12 0.49
N VAL A 163 -4.49 -5.98 0.77
CA VAL A 163 -4.26 -4.94 -0.23
C VAL A 163 -3.36 -5.44 -1.35
N ALA A 164 -2.29 -6.16 -1.02
CA ALA A 164 -1.38 -6.74 -2.02
C ALA A 164 -2.08 -7.77 -2.92
N GLN A 165 -2.94 -8.63 -2.36
CA GLN A 165 -3.74 -9.59 -3.13
C GLN A 165 -4.68 -8.87 -4.11
N GLN A 166 -5.42 -7.87 -3.63
CA GLN A 166 -6.33 -7.11 -4.48
C GLN A 166 -5.58 -6.36 -5.59
N LEU A 167 -4.43 -5.76 -5.27
CA LEU A 167 -3.56 -5.10 -6.26
C LEU A 167 -3.07 -6.06 -7.34
N VAL A 168 -2.62 -7.24 -6.97
CA VAL A 168 -2.17 -8.25 -7.94
C VAL A 168 -3.33 -8.71 -8.83
N GLU A 169 -4.53 -8.88 -8.28
CA GLU A 169 -5.73 -9.21 -9.07
C GLU A 169 -6.11 -8.10 -10.06
N ASP A 170 -6.05 -6.83 -9.63
CA ASP A 170 -6.37 -5.69 -10.48
C ASP A 170 -5.33 -5.49 -11.58
N VAL A 171 -4.05 -5.70 -11.28
CA VAL A 171 -2.96 -5.71 -12.27
C VAL A 171 -3.12 -6.86 -13.28
N ASP A 172 -3.36 -8.10 -12.84
CA ASP A 172 -3.56 -9.24 -13.74
C ASP A 172 -4.79 -9.02 -14.64
N ARG A 173 -5.88 -8.49 -14.08
CA ARG A 173 -7.09 -8.14 -14.84
C ARG A 173 -6.81 -7.07 -15.90
N PHE A 174 -6.01 -6.06 -15.57
CA PHE A 174 -5.61 -5.03 -16.53
C PHE A 174 -4.72 -5.60 -17.63
N ILE A 175 -3.65 -6.30 -17.27
CA ILE A 175 -2.70 -6.91 -18.22
C ILE A 175 -3.41 -7.86 -19.20
N ARG A 176 -4.40 -8.63 -18.74
CA ARG A 176 -5.19 -9.51 -19.63
C ARG A 176 -6.05 -8.77 -20.65
N LYS A 177 -6.43 -7.52 -20.40
CA LYS A 177 -7.18 -6.68 -21.33
C LYS A 177 -6.30 -5.98 -22.36
N LEU A 178 -5.01 -5.80 -22.04
CA LEU A 178 -4.08 -5.19 -22.97
C LEU A 178 -4.00 -6.03 -24.26
N PRO A 179 -3.98 -5.39 -25.44
CA PRO A 179 -3.88 -6.09 -26.70
C PRO A 179 -2.62 -6.97 -26.72
N ARG A 180 -2.80 -8.29 -26.72
CA ARG A 180 -1.68 -9.22 -26.96
C ARG A 180 -1.32 -9.13 -28.43
N ARG A 181 -0.09 -8.76 -28.76
CA ARG A 181 0.40 -8.91 -30.13
C ARG A 181 0.62 -10.40 -30.41
N GLU A 182 0.13 -10.82 -31.57
CA GLU A 182 0.63 -11.99 -32.32
C GLU A 182 2.08 -11.75 -32.78
#